data_AF-A0A0C2GCH4-F1
#
_entry.id   AF-A0A0C2GCH4-F1
#
_cell.length_a   1.000
_cell.length_b   1.000
_cell.length_c   1.000
_cell.angle_alpha   90.00
_cell.angle_beta   90.00
_cell.angle_gamma   90.00
#
_symmetry.space_group_name_H-M   'P 1'
#
loop_
_entity.id
_entity.type
_entity.pdbx_description
1 polymer ?
#
loop_
_entity_poly.entity_id
_entity_poly.type
_entity_poly.pdbx_seq_one_letter_code
_entity_poly.pdbx_strand_id
1 'polypeptide(L)'
;MSVNAGDTANATFTDCILHGIAFPWKFIFCFVPPPSILGGWLCFVVGLAMIGLLTAIVGDLASIFGCMVGLKDAVTAITLVALGTSLPDTFASKIAAQNDDTADNAVGNVTGSNSVNVFLGLGLPWLIASIYWAAKGESFVVPAADLGFSVTVFMVCSVIFLVVLMLRRTSAVFGRAELGGPFGPKFASGVFFVLLWIAYVGLSIWNTYRN
;
A
#
# COMPACT_ATOMS: atom_id res chain seq x y z
N MET A 1 -2.13 10.01 -13.77
CA MET A 1 -1.56 9.91 -15.13
C MET A 1 -2.66 9.37 -16.03
N SER A 2 -3.44 10.27 -16.62
CA SER A 2 -4.31 9.93 -17.75
C SER A 2 -3.38 9.40 -18.83
N VAL A 3 -3.37 8.09 -19.06
CA VAL A 3 -2.79 7.56 -20.29
C VAL A 3 -3.64 8.17 -21.39
N ASN A 4 -3.08 9.13 -22.13
CA ASN A 4 -3.70 9.72 -23.31
C ASN A 4 -4.12 8.56 -24.23
N ALA A 5 -5.37 8.13 -24.12
CA ALA A 5 -5.95 7.04 -24.89
C ALA A 5 -6.25 7.48 -26.33
N GLY A 6 -5.38 8.29 -26.94
CA GLY A 6 -5.72 8.96 -28.19
C GLY A 6 -4.58 9.50 -29.05
N ASP A 7 -3.31 9.48 -28.63
CA ASP A 7 -2.22 10.00 -29.47
C ASP A 7 -1.27 8.88 -29.92
N THR A 8 -1.80 7.99 -30.76
CA THR A 8 -1.04 6.89 -31.39
C THR A 8 0.06 7.39 -32.33
N ALA A 9 0.04 8.67 -32.69
CA ALA A 9 0.99 9.29 -33.61
C ALA A 9 2.39 9.49 -33.00
N ASN A 10 2.53 9.52 -31.67
CA ASN A 10 3.79 9.81 -30.96
C ASN A 10 4.20 8.70 -29.97
N ALA A 11 3.75 7.46 -30.16
CA ALA A 11 4.05 6.37 -29.22
C ALA A 11 5.54 5.98 -29.25
N THR A 12 6.20 6.06 -28.10
CA THR A 12 7.60 5.65 -27.92
C THR A 12 7.70 4.12 -27.85
N PHE A 13 8.86 3.53 -28.18
CA PHE A 13 9.09 2.08 -28.03
C PHE A 13 8.79 1.57 -26.61
N THR A 14 9.12 2.38 -25.60
CA THR A 14 8.79 2.11 -24.19
C THR A 14 7.27 2.08 -23.95
N ASP A 15 6.50 2.94 -24.61
CA ASP A 15 5.04 2.96 -24.48
C ASP A 15 4.42 1.71 -25.09
N CYS A 16 4.96 1.21 -26.21
CA CYS A 16 4.54 -0.05 -26.82
C CYS A 16 4.81 -1.25 -25.90
N ILE A 17 5.99 -1.32 -25.27
CA ILE A 17 6.32 -2.38 -24.31
C ILE A 17 5.38 -2.31 -23.09
N LEU A 18 5.21 -1.12 -22.51
CA LEU A 18 4.32 -0.90 -21.37
C LEU A 18 2.88 -1.26 -21.73
N HIS A 19 2.43 -0.95 -22.94
CA HIS A 19 1.11 -1.34 -23.43
C HIS A 19 0.97 -2.86 -23.52
N GLY A 20 1.96 -3.56 -24.07
CA GLY A 20 1.97 -5.02 -24.17
C GLY A 20 1.93 -5.69 -22.80
N ILE A 21 2.73 -5.22 -21.84
CA ILE A 21 2.75 -5.74 -20.46
C ILE A 21 1.42 -5.47 -19.75
N ALA A 22 0.83 -4.28 -19.93
CA ALA A 22 -0.43 -3.91 -19.30
C ALA A 22 -1.67 -4.51 -19.99
N PHE A 23 -1.53 -5.13 -21.16
CA PHE A 23 -2.65 -5.61 -21.96
C PHE A 23 -3.56 -6.60 -21.22
N PRO A 24 -3.04 -7.62 -20.50
CA PRO A 24 -3.87 -8.53 -19.72
C PRO A 24 -4.71 -7.79 -18.67
N TRP A 25 -4.14 -6.78 -18.01
CA TRP A 25 -4.87 -5.96 -17.05
C TRP A 25 -5.92 -5.07 -17.71
N LYS A 26 -5.60 -4.44 -18.85
CA LYS A 26 -6.59 -3.66 -19.60
C LYS A 26 -7.78 -4.51 -20.03
N PHE A 27 -7.53 -5.76 -20.42
CA PHE A 27 -8.58 -6.69 -20.81
C PHE A 27 -9.48 -7.04 -19.61
N ILE A 28 -8.89 -7.38 -18.46
CA ILE A 28 -9.64 -7.71 -17.24
C ILE A 28 -10.45 -6.51 -16.74
N PHE A 29 -9.89 -5.30 -16.78
CA PHE A 29 -10.59 -4.09 -16.34
C PHE A 29 -11.51 -3.46 -17.39
N CYS A 30 -11.55 -3.98 -18.63
CA CYS A 30 -12.48 -3.54 -19.67
C CYS A 30 -13.95 -3.77 -19.25
N PHE A 31 -14.20 -4.73 -18.37
CA PHE A 31 -15.53 -5.01 -17.83
C PHE A 31 -16.02 -3.97 -16.80
N VAL A 32 -15.15 -3.03 -16.38
CA VAL A 32 -15.57 -1.91 -15.53
C VAL A 32 -16.37 -0.90 -16.38
N PRO A 33 -17.63 -0.61 -16.02
CA PRO A 33 -18.47 0.29 -16.80
C PRO A 33 -17.94 1.73 -16.79
N PRO A 34 -18.19 2.51 -17.84
CA PRO A 34 -17.66 3.87 -17.94
C PRO A 34 -18.21 4.79 -16.84
N PRO A 35 -17.41 5.77 -16.37
CA PRO A 35 -17.82 6.71 -15.30
C PRO A 35 -19.01 7.60 -15.66
N SER A 36 -19.38 7.69 -16.93
CA SER A 36 -20.53 8.47 -17.40
C SER A 36 -21.89 7.87 -17.01
N ILE A 37 -21.93 6.59 -16.61
CA ILE A 37 -23.16 5.90 -16.21
C ILE A 37 -23.42 6.12 -14.72
N LEU A 38 -24.67 6.49 -14.37
CA LEU A 38 -25.13 6.65 -12.98
C LEU A 38 -24.24 7.57 -12.11
N GLY A 39 -23.73 8.65 -12.70
CA GLY A 39 -22.88 9.61 -11.99
C GLY A 39 -21.57 9.02 -11.46
N GLY A 40 -21.09 7.92 -12.05
CA GLY A 40 -19.84 7.25 -11.68
C GLY A 40 -19.99 6.20 -10.58
N TRP A 41 -21.14 6.10 -9.91
CA TRP A 41 -21.36 5.13 -8.83
C TRP A 41 -21.25 3.68 -9.30
N LEU A 42 -21.74 3.38 -10.51
CA LEU A 42 -21.66 2.04 -11.06
C LEU A 42 -20.19 1.64 -11.35
N CYS A 43 -19.43 2.56 -11.95
CA CYS A 43 -17.99 2.38 -12.17
C CYS A 43 -17.25 2.16 -10.84
N PHE A 44 -17.60 2.92 -9.80
CA PHE A 44 -17.00 2.81 -8.48
C PHE A 44 -17.25 1.45 -7.84
N VAL A 45 -18.51 0.99 -7.77
CA VAL A 45 -18.86 -0.27 -7.10
C VAL A 45 -18.28 -1.47 -7.85
N VAL A 46 -18.39 -1.51 -9.18
CA VAL A 46 -17.84 -2.61 -9.99
C VAL A 46 -16.31 -2.62 -9.94
N GLY A 47 -15.68 -1.45 -10.01
CA GLY A 47 -14.23 -1.32 -9.86
C GLY A 47 -13.74 -1.80 -8.50
N LEU A 48 -14.42 -1.42 -7.43
CA LEU A 48 -14.12 -1.85 -6.06
C LEU A 48 -14.24 -3.39 -5.92
N ALA A 49 -15.30 -3.99 -6.47
CA ALA A 49 -15.48 -5.43 -6.46
C ALA A 49 -14.37 -6.17 -7.25
N MET A 50 -13.99 -5.66 -8.42
CA MET A 50 -12.91 -6.24 -9.24
C MET A 50 -11.55 -6.15 -8.56
N ILE A 51 -11.24 -5.02 -7.93
CA ILE A 51 -10.01 -4.87 -7.14
C ILE A 51 -10.02 -5.86 -5.97
N GLY A 52 -11.14 -5.97 -5.25
CA GLY A 52 -11.28 -6.95 -4.16
C GLY A 52 -11.04 -8.39 -4.60
N LEU A 53 -11.62 -8.81 -5.72
CA LEU A 53 -11.40 -10.14 -6.30
C LEU A 53 -9.93 -10.36 -6.70
N LEU A 54 -9.32 -9.38 -7.38
CA LEU A 54 -7.93 -9.46 -7.79
C LEU A 54 -7.00 -9.56 -6.58
N THR A 55 -7.23 -8.75 -5.54
CA THR A 55 -6.44 -8.79 -4.30
C THR A 55 -6.57 -10.15 -3.59
N ALA A 56 -7.76 -10.76 -3.58
CA ALA A 56 -7.94 -12.11 -3.03
C ALA A 56 -7.10 -13.15 -3.80
N ILE A 57 -7.15 -13.14 -5.14
CA ILE A 57 -6.36 -14.04 -5.97
C ILE A 57 -4.86 -13.82 -5.74
N VAL A 58 -4.41 -12.56 -5.69
CA VAL A 58 -3.00 -12.23 -5.43
C VAL A 58 -2.56 -12.71 -4.04
N GLY A 59 -3.43 -12.60 -3.03
CA GLY A 59 -3.20 -13.12 -1.69
C GLY A 59 -2.98 -14.65 -1.68
N ASP A 60 -3.85 -15.39 -2.36
CA ASP A 60 -3.75 -16.85 -2.47
C ASP A 60 -2.48 -17.27 -3.21
N LEU A 61 -2.17 -16.61 -4.34
CA LEU A 61 -0.95 -16.88 -5.11
C LEU A 61 0.31 -16.55 -4.31
N ALA A 62 0.30 -15.45 -3.54
CA ALA A 62 1.41 -15.09 -2.66
C ALA A 62 1.61 -16.15 -1.58
N SER A 63 0.53 -16.65 -0.97
CA SER A 63 0.60 -17.74 0.03
C SER A 63 1.18 -19.02 -0.56
N ILE A 64 0.69 -19.47 -1.72
CA ILE A 64 1.21 -20.65 -2.43
C ILE A 64 2.69 -20.47 -2.75
N PHE A 65 3.09 -19.29 -3.24
CA PHE A 65 4.49 -18.96 -3.48
C PHE A 65 5.32 -19.01 -2.21
N GLY A 66 4.82 -18.44 -1.11
CA GLY A 66 5.44 -18.51 0.21
C GLY A 66 5.70 -19.95 0.65
N CYS A 67 4.69 -20.82 0.52
CA CYS A 67 4.81 -22.25 0.80
C CYS A 67 5.89 -22.94 -0.05
N MET A 68 5.99 -22.63 -1.35
CA MET A 68 7.00 -23.21 -2.23
C MET A 68 8.43 -22.79 -1.87
N VAL A 69 8.61 -21.56 -1.36
CA VAL A 69 9.91 -21.01 -0.98
C VAL A 69 10.25 -21.31 0.49
N GLY A 70 9.33 -21.89 1.27
CA GLY A 70 9.51 -22.17 2.70
C GLY A 70 9.35 -20.94 3.60
N LEU A 71 8.62 -19.92 3.15
CA LEU A 71 8.29 -18.73 3.93
C LEU A 71 7.05 -18.97 4.79
N LYS A 72 7.08 -18.55 6.07
CA LYS A 72 5.89 -18.53 6.93
C LYS A 72 4.85 -17.54 6.37
N ASP A 73 3.56 -17.85 6.45
CA ASP A 73 2.48 -16.99 5.92
C ASP A 73 2.55 -15.54 6.40
N ALA A 74 2.90 -15.33 7.67
CA ALA A 74 3.10 -14.00 8.25
C ALA A 74 4.21 -13.22 7.54
N VAL A 75 5.32 -13.88 7.17
CA VAL A 75 6.45 -13.28 6.45
C VAL A 75 6.04 -12.90 5.03
N THR A 76 5.33 -13.80 4.34
CA THR A 76 4.78 -13.57 3.01
C THR A 76 3.81 -12.38 3.00
N ALA A 77 2.95 -12.28 4.02
CA ALA A 77 1.98 -11.19 4.16
C ALA A 77 2.66 -9.83 4.37
N ILE A 78 3.59 -9.70 5.33
CA ILE A 78 4.26 -8.43 5.63
C ILE A 78 5.26 -7.98 4.55
N THR A 79 5.71 -8.89 3.68
CA THR A 79 6.65 -8.59 2.59
C THR A 79 5.93 -8.44 1.26
N LEU A 80 5.49 -9.54 0.66
CA LEU A 80 5.00 -9.56 -0.72
C LEU A 80 3.62 -8.90 -0.85
N VAL A 81 2.68 -9.25 0.02
CA VAL A 81 1.30 -8.75 -0.05
C VAL A 81 1.24 -7.28 0.36
N ALA A 82 1.83 -6.93 1.51
CA ALA A 82 1.82 -5.56 2.01
C ALA A 82 2.55 -4.58 1.09
N LEU A 83 3.72 -4.97 0.54
CA LEU A 83 4.44 -4.14 -0.42
C LEU A 83 3.66 -4.02 -1.74
N GLY A 84 3.14 -5.13 -2.27
CA GLY A 84 2.40 -5.13 -3.53
C GLY A 84 1.16 -4.22 -3.51
N THR A 85 0.43 -4.20 -2.39
CA THR A 85 -0.77 -3.36 -2.20
C THR A 85 -0.43 -1.89 -1.94
N SER A 86 0.68 -1.59 -1.25
CA SER A 86 1.05 -0.21 -0.88
C SER A 86 1.91 0.53 -1.92
N LEU A 87 2.53 -0.19 -2.86
CA LEU A 87 3.33 0.41 -3.94
C LEU A 87 2.51 1.37 -4.83
N PRO A 88 1.30 1.00 -5.32
CA PRO A 88 0.45 1.91 -6.08
C PRO A 88 0.10 3.18 -5.30
N ASP A 89 -0.27 3.05 -4.03
CA ASP A 89 -0.55 4.19 -3.13
C ASP A 89 0.68 5.10 -2.97
N THR A 90 1.86 4.51 -2.83
CA THR A 90 3.12 5.24 -2.72
C THR A 90 3.39 6.07 -3.99
N PHE A 91 3.18 5.48 -5.17
CA PHE A 91 3.36 6.20 -6.43
C PHE A 91 2.29 7.28 -6.63
N ALA A 92 1.03 7.00 -6.28
CA ALA A 92 -0.05 7.98 -6.33
C ALA A 92 0.25 9.18 -5.41
N SER A 93 0.62 8.93 -4.15
CA SER A 93 1.01 9.98 -3.19
C SER A 93 2.26 10.74 -3.64
N LYS A 94 3.26 10.07 -4.23
CA LYS A 94 4.43 10.74 -4.79
C LYS A 94 4.04 11.69 -5.93
N ILE A 95 3.23 11.22 -6.88
CA ILE A 95 2.79 12.02 -8.02
C ILE A 95 1.93 13.19 -7.53
N ALA A 96 1.05 12.98 -6.56
CA ALA A 96 0.27 14.04 -5.95
C ALA A 96 1.17 15.09 -5.29
N ALA A 97 2.16 14.68 -4.50
CA ALA A 97 3.11 15.59 -3.85
C ALA A 97 4.02 16.35 -4.84
N GLN A 98 4.21 15.83 -6.07
CA GLN A 98 4.99 16.52 -7.11
C GLN A 98 4.17 17.52 -7.92
N ASN A 99 2.85 17.33 -8.00
CA ASN A 99 1.95 18.11 -8.85
C ASN A 99 1.06 19.09 -8.07
N ASP A 100 1.04 18.98 -6.74
CA ASP A 100 0.27 19.85 -5.84
C ASP A 100 1.23 20.68 -4.98
N ASP A 101 1.09 22.00 -5.02
CA ASP A 101 1.94 22.96 -4.30
C ASP A 101 1.87 22.77 -2.78
N THR A 102 0.74 22.27 -2.27
CA THR A 102 0.49 22.08 -0.83
C THR A 102 0.76 20.64 -0.37
N ALA A 103 0.85 19.70 -1.31
CA ALA A 103 0.87 18.26 -1.07
C ALA A 103 -0.32 17.72 -0.25
N ASP A 104 -1.40 18.49 -0.08
CA ASP A 104 -2.61 18.09 0.68
C ASP A 104 -3.21 16.82 0.09
N ASN A 105 -3.22 16.71 -1.24
CA ASN A 105 -3.70 15.51 -1.93
C ASN A 105 -2.88 14.25 -1.59
N ALA A 106 -1.57 14.39 -1.38
CA ALA A 106 -0.71 13.28 -1.00
C ALA A 106 -1.01 12.81 0.42
N VAL A 107 -1.24 13.75 1.35
CA VAL A 107 -1.62 13.46 2.75
C VAL A 107 -3.00 12.82 2.80
N GLY A 108 -3.95 13.33 2.01
CA GLY A 108 -5.29 12.75 1.87
C GLY A 108 -5.25 11.32 1.37
N ASN A 109 -4.43 11.03 0.35
CA ASN A 109 -4.26 9.67 -0.17
C ASN A 109 -3.67 8.72 0.89
N VAL A 110 -2.57 9.10 1.55
CA VAL A 110 -1.94 8.24 2.57
C VAL A 110 -2.88 7.97 3.74
N THR A 111 -3.57 9.01 4.23
CA THR A 111 -4.47 8.89 5.38
C THR A 111 -5.73 8.10 5.03
N GLY A 112 -6.30 8.36 3.84
CA GLY A 112 -7.47 7.67 3.32
C GLY A 112 -7.20 6.18 3.10
N SER A 113 -6.14 5.83 2.37
CA SER A 113 -5.78 4.43 2.08
C SER A 113 -5.49 3.65 3.37
N ASN A 114 -4.76 4.23 4.33
CA ASN A 114 -4.51 3.57 5.62
C ASN A 114 -5.80 3.38 6.43
N SER A 115 -6.71 4.36 6.41
CA SER A 115 -8.00 4.24 7.10
C SER A 115 -8.84 3.11 6.50
N VAL A 116 -8.90 3.02 5.16
CA VAL A 116 -9.60 1.93 4.46
C VAL A 116 -8.97 0.58 4.80
N ASN A 117 -7.64 0.47 4.79
CA ASN A 117 -6.94 -0.78 5.12
C ASN A 117 -7.25 -1.27 6.54
N VAL A 118 -7.27 -0.37 7.52
CA VAL A 118 -7.55 -0.74 8.92
C VAL A 118 -9.05 -1.01 9.13
N PHE A 119 -9.93 -0.09 8.74
CA PHE A 119 -11.36 -0.21 9.04
C PHE A 119 -12.07 -1.20 8.13
N LEU A 120 -11.85 -1.11 6.82
CA LEU A 120 -12.52 -1.99 5.85
C LEU A 120 -11.70 -3.25 5.55
N GLY A 121 -10.37 -3.18 5.58
CA GLY A 121 -9.52 -4.35 5.33
C GLY A 121 -9.44 -5.30 6.52
N LEU A 122 -9.28 -4.80 7.75
CA LEU A 122 -9.21 -5.64 8.96
C LEU A 122 -10.53 -5.64 9.75
N GLY A 123 -11.11 -4.47 9.98
CA GLY A 123 -12.29 -4.31 10.84
C GLY A 123 -13.56 -4.96 10.29
N LEU A 124 -13.85 -4.77 9.00
CA LEU A 124 -15.08 -5.28 8.39
C LEU A 124 -15.11 -6.83 8.32
N PRO A 125 -14.06 -7.54 7.85
CA PRO A 125 -14.05 -9.01 7.88
C PRO A 125 -14.16 -9.56 9.30
N TRP A 126 -13.47 -8.95 10.27
CA TRP A 126 -13.56 -9.36 11.67
C TRP A 126 -14.98 -9.17 12.24
N LEU A 127 -15.64 -8.05 11.91
CA LEU A 127 -17.03 -7.80 12.31
C LEU A 127 -17.98 -8.84 11.71
N ILE A 128 -17.87 -9.13 10.42
CA ILE A 128 -18.71 -10.13 9.73
C ILE A 128 -18.51 -11.51 10.37
N ALA A 129 -17.26 -11.93 10.58
CA ALA A 129 -16.95 -13.20 11.22
C ALA A 129 -17.50 -13.27 12.66
N SER A 130 -17.32 -12.20 13.44
CA SER A 130 -17.80 -12.14 14.82
C SER A 130 -19.33 -12.25 14.89
N ILE A 131 -20.06 -11.59 14.00
CA ILE A 131 -21.53 -11.71 13.92
C ILE A 131 -21.93 -13.13 13.54
N TYR A 132 -21.26 -13.74 12.56
CA TYR A 132 -21.54 -15.11 12.11
C TYR A 132 -21.38 -16.13 13.24
N TRP A 133 -20.24 -16.09 13.95
CA TRP A 133 -19.97 -17.01 15.06
C TRP A 133 -20.87 -16.76 16.27
N ALA A 134 -21.16 -15.49 16.58
CA ALA A 134 -22.11 -15.14 17.63
C ALA A 134 -23.52 -15.71 17.34
N ALA A 135 -23.96 -15.67 16.07
CA ALA A 135 -25.23 -16.29 15.65
C ALA A 135 -25.23 -17.83 15.77
N LYS A 136 -24.05 -18.47 15.80
CA LYS A 136 -23.86 -19.89 16.07
C LYS A 136 -23.70 -20.23 17.55
N GLY A 137 -23.71 -19.22 18.43
CA GLY A 137 -23.49 -19.39 19.87
C GLY A 137 -22.02 -19.54 20.27
N GLU A 138 -21.09 -19.22 19.38
CA GLU A 138 -19.64 -19.30 19.63
C GLU A 138 -18.98 -17.92 19.55
N SER A 139 -17.82 -17.78 20.18
CA SER A 139 -16.99 -16.57 20.08
C SER A 139 -15.95 -16.71 18.98
N PHE A 140 -15.83 -15.71 18.10
CA PHE A 140 -14.76 -15.66 17.13
C PHE A 140 -13.45 -15.22 17.80
N VAL A 141 -12.50 -16.14 17.97
CA VAL A 141 -11.19 -15.86 18.59
C VAL A 141 -10.09 -15.92 17.54
N VAL A 142 -9.33 -14.83 17.40
CA VAL A 142 -8.19 -14.75 16.49
C VAL A 142 -6.90 -14.69 17.32
N PRO A 143 -5.97 -15.65 17.17
CA PRO A 143 -4.71 -15.63 17.90
C PRO A 143 -3.83 -14.47 17.42
N ALA A 144 -3.33 -13.65 18.35
CA ALA A 144 -2.51 -12.48 18.03
C ALA A 144 -1.10 -12.82 17.51
N ALA A 145 -0.62 -14.05 17.74
CA ALA A 145 0.71 -14.53 17.32
C ALA A 145 1.82 -13.48 17.59
N ASP A 146 2.68 -13.20 16.60
CA ASP A 146 3.80 -12.26 16.69
C ASP A 146 3.40 -10.78 16.52
N LEU A 147 2.11 -10.47 16.36
CA LEU A 147 1.64 -9.14 15.99
C LEU A 147 2.09 -8.06 16.99
N GLY A 148 2.11 -8.39 18.29
CA GLY A 148 2.51 -7.44 19.32
C GLY A 148 3.95 -6.95 19.17
N PHE A 149 4.88 -7.84 18.79
CA PHE A 149 6.26 -7.48 18.55
C PHE A 149 6.38 -6.58 17.31
N SER A 150 5.78 -6.99 16.18
CA SER A 150 5.82 -6.22 14.93
C SER A 150 5.22 -4.83 15.09
N VAL A 151 4.08 -4.71 15.79
CA VAL A 151 3.47 -3.41 16.10
C VAL A 151 4.38 -2.56 16.96
N THR A 152 5.06 -3.13 17.95
CA THR A 152 5.99 -2.39 18.81
C THR A 152 7.17 -1.85 18.01
N VAL A 153 7.79 -2.69 17.16
CA VAL A 153 8.89 -2.26 16.28
C VAL A 153 8.42 -1.18 15.31
N PHE A 154 7.25 -1.35 14.71
CA PHE A 154 6.63 -0.34 13.84
C PHE A 154 6.48 0.99 14.57
N MET A 155 5.91 1.01 15.78
CA MET A 155 5.72 2.24 16.56
C MET A 155 7.05 2.94 16.86
N VAL A 156 8.09 2.20 17.23
CA VAL A 156 9.43 2.77 17.44
C VAL A 156 9.97 3.38 16.15
N CYS A 157 9.91 2.66 15.03
CA CYS A 157 10.34 3.17 13.72
C CYS A 157 9.53 4.40 13.29
N SER A 158 8.22 4.43 13.54
CA SER A 158 7.34 5.56 13.24
C SER A 158 7.68 6.80 14.07
N VAL A 159 8.00 6.64 15.36
CA VAL A 159 8.46 7.75 16.21
C VAL A 159 9.77 8.31 15.68
N ILE A 160 10.74 7.45 15.35
CA ILE A 160 12.02 7.90 14.76
C ILE A 160 11.78 8.64 13.44
N PHE A 161 10.91 8.10 12.57
CA PHE A 161 10.52 8.73 11.32
C PHE A 161 9.93 10.13 11.53
N LEU A 162 8.98 10.27 12.46
CA LEU A 162 8.35 11.55 12.79
C LEU A 162 9.36 12.55 13.37
N VAL A 163 10.25 12.10 14.25
CA VAL A 163 11.33 12.95 14.80
C VAL A 163 12.23 13.47 13.68
N VAL A 164 12.63 12.62 12.73
CA VAL A 164 13.44 13.06 11.59
C VAL A 164 12.67 14.05 10.70
N LEU A 165 11.37 13.83 10.45
CA LEU A 165 10.56 14.81 9.73
C LEU A 165 10.46 16.16 10.46
N MET A 166 10.26 16.14 11.78
CA MET A 166 10.23 17.37 12.60
C MET A 166 11.58 18.09 12.61
N LEU A 167 12.69 17.37 12.64
CA LEU A 167 14.04 17.94 12.52
C LEU A 167 14.27 18.56 11.13
N ARG A 168 13.75 17.92 10.07
CA ARG A 168 13.82 18.44 8.70
C ARG A 168 12.98 19.71 8.53
N ARG A 169 11.81 19.77 9.18
CA ARG A 169 10.94 20.95 9.23
C ARG A 169 11.62 22.13 9.93
N THR A 170 12.20 21.90 11.11
CA THR A 170 12.62 22.98 12.01
C THR A 170 14.05 23.44 11.81
N SER A 171 14.97 22.55 11.42
CA SER A 171 16.38 22.92 11.32
C SER A 171 16.75 23.59 9.99
N ALA A 172 17.66 24.56 10.07
CA ALA A 172 18.21 25.23 8.90
C ALA A 172 19.12 24.32 8.04
N VAL A 173 19.76 23.32 8.67
CA VAL A 173 20.66 22.36 8.01
C VAL A 173 19.93 21.53 6.94
N PHE A 174 18.66 21.21 7.20
CA PHE A 174 17.80 20.48 6.27
C PHE A 174 17.04 21.40 5.28
N GLY A 175 17.31 22.70 5.29
CA GLY A 175 16.66 23.68 4.41
C GLY A 175 15.22 24.04 4.80
N ARG A 176 14.79 23.72 6.04
CA ARG A 176 13.42 23.94 6.55
C ARG A 176 12.32 23.35 5.66
N ALA A 177 12.59 22.20 5.06
CA ALA A 177 11.69 21.54 4.12
C ALA A 177 11.21 20.20 4.67
N GLU A 178 9.90 20.03 4.78
CA GLU A 178 9.27 18.75 5.14
C GLU A 178 9.34 17.74 3.98
N LEU A 179 8.91 18.21 2.81
CA LEU A 179 8.92 17.48 1.55
C LEU A 179 9.94 18.14 0.61
N GLY A 180 10.94 17.38 0.17
CA GLY A 180 11.99 17.91 -0.70
C GLY A 180 13.14 18.60 0.05
N GLY A 181 13.49 19.83 -0.37
CA GLY A 181 14.67 20.55 0.11
C GLY A 181 15.95 20.24 -0.68
N PRO A 182 17.14 20.64 -0.16
CA PRO A 182 18.41 20.45 -0.83
C PRO A 182 18.68 18.96 -1.14
N PHE A 183 19.33 18.69 -2.27
CA PHE A 183 19.48 17.33 -2.80
C PHE A 183 20.09 16.34 -1.80
N GLY A 184 21.20 16.71 -1.15
CA GLY A 184 21.90 15.85 -0.19
C GLY A 184 21.01 15.42 0.99
N PRO A 185 20.49 16.35 1.79
CA PRO A 185 19.63 16.01 2.93
C PRO A 185 18.30 15.34 2.56
N LYS A 186 17.70 15.69 1.41
CA LYS A 186 16.53 14.98 0.86
C LYS A 186 16.85 13.53 0.55
N PHE A 187 17.96 13.26 -0.14
CA PHE A 187 18.36 11.91 -0.51
C PHE A 187 18.74 11.09 0.72
N ALA A 188 19.54 11.66 1.63
CA ALA A 188 19.97 11.00 2.86
C ALA A 188 18.78 10.59 3.74
N SER A 189 17.79 11.48 3.93
CA SER A 189 16.58 11.14 4.70
C SER A 189 15.71 10.10 3.99
N GLY A 190 15.61 10.15 2.66
CA GLY A 190 14.93 9.11 1.87
C GLY A 190 15.56 7.73 2.05
N VAL A 191 16.90 7.64 1.93
CA VAL A 191 17.65 6.39 2.17
C VAL A 191 17.45 5.91 3.60
N PHE A 192 17.53 6.80 4.58
CA PHE A 192 17.30 6.46 5.99
C PHE A 192 15.89 5.90 6.25
N PHE A 193 14.86 6.45 5.61
CA PHE A 193 13.49 5.94 5.74
C PHE A 193 13.32 4.55 5.11
N VAL A 194 13.97 4.29 3.97
CA VAL A 194 14.01 2.94 3.38
C VAL A 194 14.74 1.96 4.30
N LEU A 195 15.85 2.38 4.91
CA LEU A 195 16.57 1.55 5.89
C LEU A 195 15.74 1.26 7.14
N LEU A 196 14.99 2.24 7.65
CA LEU A 196 14.05 2.03 8.75
C LEU A 196 12.98 0.99 8.40
N TRP A 197 12.43 1.04 7.18
CA TRP A 197 11.47 0.05 6.71
C TRP A 197 12.10 -1.35 6.58
N ILE A 198 13.30 -1.46 6.02
CA ILE A 198 14.05 -2.72 5.94
C ILE A 198 14.32 -3.27 7.35
N ALA A 199 14.70 -2.42 8.30
CA ALA A 199 14.94 -2.81 9.68
C ALA A 199 13.66 -3.33 10.35
N TYR A 200 12.52 -2.64 10.16
CA TYR A 200 11.21 -3.11 10.63
C TYR A 200 10.87 -4.50 10.08
N VAL A 201 10.97 -4.68 8.76
CA VAL A 201 10.69 -5.96 8.10
C VAL A 201 11.64 -7.05 8.61
N GLY A 202 12.95 -6.77 8.63
CA GLY A 202 13.97 -7.72 9.05
C GLY A 202 13.81 -8.17 10.51
N LEU A 203 13.56 -7.23 11.43
CA LEU A 203 13.31 -7.55 12.84
C LEU A 203 12.02 -8.34 13.03
N SER A 204 10.96 -7.99 12.31
CA SER A 204 9.68 -8.72 12.35
C SER A 204 9.84 -10.15 11.86
N ILE A 205 10.51 -10.36 10.72
CA ILE A 205 10.83 -11.69 10.17
C ILE A 205 11.68 -12.50 11.15
N TRP A 206 12.72 -11.88 11.72
CA TRP A 206 13.60 -12.53 12.69
C TRP A 206 12.83 -13.04 13.91
N ASN A 207 11.91 -12.23 14.47
CA ASN A 207 11.06 -12.66 15.57
C ASN A 207 10.13 -13.80 15.15
N THR A 208 9.51 -13.72 13.97
CA THR A 208 8.62 -14.77 13.46
C THR A 208 9.34 -16.11 13.26
N TYR A 209 10.62 -16.14 12.92
CA TYR A 209 11.38 -17.41 12.82
C TYR A 209 11.97 -17.89 14.15
N ARG A 210 12.07 -17.01 15.15
CA ARG A 210 12.58 -17.35 16.48
C ARG A 210 11.53 -18.05 17.34
N ASN A 211 10.26 -17.68 17.17
CA ASN A 211 9.10 -18.31 17.81
C ASN A 211 8.58 -19.50 17.00
#